data_AF-A0A7K4KL03-F1
#
_entry.id   AF-A0A7K4KL03-F1
#
_cell.length_a   1.000
_cell.length_b   1.000
_cell.length_c   1.000
_cell.angle_alpha   90.00
_cell.angle_beta   90.00
_cell.angle_gamma   90.00
#
_symmetry.space_group_name_H-M   'P 1'
#
loop_
_entity.id
_entity.type
_entity.pdbx_description
1 polymer ?
#
loop_
_entity_poly.entity_id
_entity_poly.type
_entity_poly.pdbx_seq_one_letter_code
_entity_poly.pdbx_strand_id
1 'polypeptide(L)'
;LQQEKAEWENLNKLLVHRGLKPVSFAAPGSSRNTSDTIVLDSQSSQGIRLALKTLVEDTDRQQKMMLGLMEANRQLRDELRQERGRASRQEQRASDLENVVKNIKSKICQLEDETITRVCQQQNQVKELQKDQQISQAKYQQQQEKLREQEETIARLQRELHKAGVEEQRRVATQNKMFCQFCKRAPKSLLDQHFSKVQQFIFLNRLYKKDEDHVQREVKREEFLNLDASPNYRALLTSFQNQLVETKTRNEQLLLENTNLKKDLEIRPTAQELRLYKHQVKKLEKTLKKTIQ
;
A
#
# COMPACT_ATOMS: atom_id res chain seq x y z
N LEU A 1 9.29 102.25 17.01
CA LEU A 1 9.72 102.32 15.59
C LEU A 1 10.93 101.44 15.26
N GLN A 2 12.11 101.58 15.86
CA GLN A 2 13.27 100.72 15.52
C GLN A 2 13.05 99.23 15.82
N GLN A 3 12.48 98.90 16.98
CA GLN A 3 12.13 97.52 17.35
C GLN A 3 11.05 96.92 16.43
N GLU A 4 10.06 97.72 16.07
CA GLU A 4 8.97 97.31 15.17
C GLU A 4 9.49 97.00 13.76
N LYS A 5 10.44 97.81 13.26
CA LYS A 5 11.14 97.56 11.98
C LYS A 5 11.92 96.24 12.03
N ALA A 6 12.66 95.98 13.09
CA ALA A 6 13.43 94.73 13.24
C ALA A 6 12.53 93.48 13.30
N GLU A 7 11.39 93.57 13.99
CA GLU A 7 10.40 92.49 14.05
C GLU A 7 9.71 92.24 12.70
N TRP A 8 9.41 93.30 11.94
CA TRP A 8 8.93 93.18 10.54
C TRP A 8 10.01 92.63 9.60
N GLU A 9 11.27 93.01 9.75
CA GLU A 9 12.39 92.44 8.97
C GLU A 9 12.54 90.94 9.21
N ASN A 10 12.40 90.48 10.47
CA ASN A 10 12.42 89.06 10.79
C ASN A 10 11.22 88.31 10.18
N LEU A 11 10.03 88.91 10.21
CA LEU A 11 8.84 88.34 9.58
C LEU A 11 8.95 88.33 8.06
N ASN A 12 9.53 89.36 7.45
CA ASN A 12 9.80 89.43 6.01
C ASN A 12 10.78 88.35 5.55
N LYS A 13 11.80 88.00 6.36
CA LYS A 13 12.67 86.86 6.05
C LYS A 13 11.87 85.56 5.95
N LEU A 14 10.91 85.34 6.86
CA LEU A 14 10.03 84.17 6.84
C LEU A 14 9.09 84.18 5.64
N LEU A 15 8.47 85.32 5.34
CA LEU A 15 7.59 85.50 4.17
C LEU A 15 8.34 85.23 2.86
N VAL A 16 9.53 85.81 2.69
CA VAL A 16 10.35 85.63 1.49
C VAL A 16 10.82 84.18 1.35
N HIS A 17 11.19 83.51 2.45
CA HIS A 17 11.53 82.07 2.43
C HIS A 17 10.36 81.20 1.95
N ARG A 18 9.13 81.69 2.09
CA ARG A 18 7.88 81.07 1.61
C ARG A 18 7.39 81.61 0.27
N GLY A 19 8.17 82.45 -0.41
CA GLY A 19 7.84 83.04 -1.71
C GLY A 19 6.82 84.18 -1.66
N LEU A 20 6.53 84.72 -0.47
CA LEU A 20 5.61 85.84 -0.26
C LEU A 20 6.37 87.18 -0.32
N LYS A 21 5.65 88.24 -0.71
CA LYS A 21 6.23 89.59 -0.81
C LYS A 21 6.49 90.20 0.58
N PRO A 22 7.63 90.89 0.79
CA PRO A 22 7.93 91.54 2.06
C PRO A 22 7.07 92.80 2.27
N VAL A 23 6.74 93.08 3.53
CA VAL A 23 6.05 94.30 3.96
C VAL A 23 7.09 95.41 4.17
N SER A 24 6.97 96.51 3.43
CA SER A 24 7.86 97.66 3.54
C SER A 24 7.18 98.87 4.20
N PHE A 25 7.95 99.67 4.92
CA PHE A 25 7.48 100.94 5.44
C PHE A 25 7.57 102.01 4.35
N ALA A 26 6.51 102.79 4.15
CA ALA A 26 6.53 103.91 3.21
C ALA A 26 7.53 105.00 3.68
N ALA A 27 8.33 105.54 2.74
CA ALA A 27 9.27 106.61 3.04
C ALA A 27 8.51 107.93 3.32
N PRO A 28 8.91 108.72 4.34
CA PRO A 28 8.28 110.01 4.63
C PRO A 28 8.44 110.95 3.42
N GLY A 29 7.34 111.27 2.74
CA GLY A 29 7.31 112.22 1.61
C GLY A 29 7.08 111.63 0.20
N SER A 30 6.95 110.31 0.03
CA SER A 30 6.83 109.67 -1.31
C SER A 30 5.39 109.27 -1.72
N SER A 31 4.36 109.50 -0.91
CA SER A 31 3.01 108.99 -1.19
C SER A 31 2.20 109.96 -2.06
N ARG A 32 2.40 109.92 -3.39
CA ARG A 32 1.44 110.53 -4.34
C ARG A 32 0.23 109.63 -4.62
N ASN A 33 0.33 108.34 -4.32
CA ASN A 33 -0.74 107.35 -4.42
C ASN A 33 -1.01 106.74 -3.03
N THR A 34 -2.02 107.24 -2.31
CA THR A 34 -2.47 106.70 -1.02
C THR A 34 -3.31 105.43 -1.15
N SER A 35 -3.64 105.02 -2.37
CA SER A 35 -4.47 103.85 -2.68
C SER A 35 -3.80 102.52 -2.32
N ASP A 36 -2.46 102.47 -2.30
CA ASP A 36 -1.69 101.24 -2.08
C ASP A 36 -1.02 101.18 -0.69
N THR A 37 -1.27 102.17 0.17
CA THR A 37 -0.63 102.30 1.50
C THR A 37 -1.67 102.25 2.61
N ILE A 38 -1.50 101.31 3.54
CA ILE A 38 -2.37 101.18 4.71
C ILE A 38 -1.69 101.84 5.91
N VAL A 39 -2.40 102.75 6.58
CA VAL A 39 -1.95 103.35 7.84
C VAL A 39 -2.50 102.50 8.98
N LEU A 40 -1.62 102.01 9.83
CA LEU A 40 -1.96 101.21 11.01
C LEU A 40 -1.52 101.95 12.27
N ASP A 41 -2.34 101.92 13.30
CA ASP A 41 -1.91 102.28 14.64
C ASP A 41 -1.00 101.18 15.22
N SER A 42 -0.27 101.51 16.29
CA SER A 42 0.72 100.61 16.88
C SER A 42 0.12 99.29 17.36
N GLN A 43 -1.14 99.29 17.83
CA GLN A 43 -1.81 98.10 18.33
C GLN A 43 -2.24 97.19 17.16
N SER A 44 -2.82 97.76 16.09
CA SER A 44 -3.17 96.99 14.90
C SER A 44 -1.95 96.40 14.18
N SER A 45 -0.85 97.15 14.07
CA SER A 45 0.42 96.65 13.51
C SER A 45 0.98 95.47 14.32
N GLN A 46 0.95 95.55 15.64
CA GLN A 46 1.36 94.44 16.50
C GLN A 46 0.44 93.22 16.34
N GLY A 47 -0.89 93.42 16.31
CA GLY A 47 -1.87 92.35 16.10
C GLY A 47 -1.68 91.61 14.77
N ILE A 48 -1.52 92.36 13.68
CA ILE A 48 -1.30 91.79 12.34
C ILE A 48 0.02 91.00 12.28
N ARG A 49 1.11 91.50 12.87
CA ARG A 49 2.38 90.77 12.93
C ARG A 49 2.27 89.44 13.67
N LEU A 50 1.62 89.46 14.84
CA LEU A 50 1.42 88.24 15.63
C LEU A 50 0.55 87.23 14.86
N ALA A 51 -0.51 87.70 14.19
CA ALA A 51 -1.35 86.85 13.35
C ALA A 51 -0.55 86.25 12.18
N LEU A 52 0.21 87.06 11.44
CA LEU A 52 1.05 86.59 10.32
C LEU A 52 2.12 85.60 10.78
N LYS A 53 2.81 85.89 11.89
CA LYS A 53 3.81 84.99 12.47
C LYS A 53 3.20 83.63 12.81
N THR A 54 2.06 83.64 13.50
CA THR A 54 1.35 82.42 13.91
C THR A 54 0.86 81.62 12.71
N LEU A 55 0.34 82.29 11.67
CA LEU A 55 -0.12 81.64 10.44
C LEU A 55 1.02 80.97 9.66
N VAL A 56 2.19 81.63 9.57
CA VAL A 56 3.37 81.05 8.91
C VAL A 56 3.87 79.83 9.71
N GLU A 57 3.99 79.95 11.02
CA GLU A 57 4.40 78.83 11.89
C GLU A 57 3.41 77.65 11.82
N ASP A 58 2.10 77.91 11.77
CA ASP A 58 1.10 76.85 11.62
C ASP A 58 1.15 76.21 10.23
N THR A 59 1.33 76.99 9.16
CA THR A 59 1.50 76.46 7.79
C THR A 59 2.72 75.53 7.72
N ASP A 60 3.82 75.88 8.39
CA ASP A 60 5.03 75.05 8.46
C ASP A 60 4.78 73.74 9.19
N ARG A 61 4.04 73.80 10.30
CA ARG A 61 3.63 72.61 11.06
C ARG A 61 2.73 71.70 10.21
N GLN A 62 1.76 72.27 9.50
CA GLN A 62 0.87 71.54 8.60
C GLN A 62 1.64 70.89 7.43
N GLN A 63 2.59 71.59 6.82
CA GLN A 63 3.44 71.03 5.75
C GLN A 63 4.27 69.85 6.25
N LYS A 64 4.91 69.96 7.42
CA LYS A 64 5.66 68.85 8.04
C LYS A 64 4.76 67.65 8.31
N MET A 65 3.56 67.90 8.83
CA MET A 65 2.57 66.84 9.07
C MET A 65 2.15 66.16 7.76
N MET A 66 1.87 66.96 6.71
CA MET A 66 1.50 66.45 5.40
C MET A 66 2.58 65.54 4.81
N LEU A 67 3.85 65.97 4.87
CA LEU A 67 4.98 65.15 4.41
C LEU A 67 5.10 63.84 5.21
N GLY A 68 4.98 63.91 6.53
CA GLY A 68 4.98 62.71 7.38
C GLY A 68 3.82 61.76 7.06
N LEU A 69 2.63 62.28 6.82
CA LEU A 69 1.47 61.49 6.39
C LEU A 69 1.67 60.86 5.01
N MET A 70 2.27 61.59 4.06
CA MET A 70 2.59 61.05 2.73
C MET A 70 3.60 59.90 2.82
N GLU A 71 4.63 60.04 3.64
CA GLU A 71 5.63 58.99 3.84
C GLU A 71 5.04 57.76 4.54
N ALA A 72 4.26 57.96 5.60
CA ALA A 72 3.53 56.88 6.27
C ALA A 72 2.56 56.17 5.31
N ASN A 73 1.84 56.92 4.46
CA ASN A 73 0.94 56.32 3.47
C ASN A 73 1.72 55.47 2.44
N ARG A 74 2.91 55.92 2.03
CA ARG A 74 3.77 55.14 1.13
C ARG A 74 4.24 53.84 1.80
N GLN A 75 4.71 53.90 3.04
CA GLN A 75 5.13 52.73 3.81
C GLN A 75 3.99 51.73 3.96
N LEU A 76 2.78 52.20 4.34
CA LEU A 76 1.59 51.36 4.44
C LEU A 76 1.22 50.67 3.11
N ARG A 77 1.39 51.34 1.98
CA ARG A 77 1.15 50.72 0.66
C ARG A 77 2.16 49.61 0.37
N ASP A 78 3.42 49.79 0.75
CA ASP A 78 4.46 48.79 0.54
C ASP A 78 4.26 47.58 1.46
N GLU A 79 3.92 47.79 2.73
CA GLU A 79 3.51 46.73 3.66
C GLU A 79 2.29 45.96 3.14
N LEU A 80 1.25 46.66 2.68
CA LEU A 80 0.05 46.03 2.13
C LEU A 80 0.36 45.17 0.89
N ARG A 81 1.28 45.62 0.03
CA ARG A 81 1.75 44.82 -1.12
C ARG A 81 2.51 43.57 -0.65
N GLN A 82 3.37 43.71 0.36
CA GLN A 82 4.11 42.58 0.91
C GLN A 82 3.17 41.55 1.55
N GLU A 83 2.19 42.00 2.33
CA GLU A 83 1.19 41.13 2.97
C GLU A 83 0.30 40.44 1.94
N ARG A 84 -0.13 41.13 0.87
CA ARG A 84 -0.82 40.47 -0.25
C ARG A 84 0.04 39.37 -0.88
N GLY A 85 1.33 39.61 -1.06
CA GLY A 85 2.26 38.58 -1.55
C GLY A 85 2.41 37.40 -0.58
N ARG A 86 2.40 37.65 0.73
CA ARG A 86 2.41 36.59 1.76
C ARG A 86 1.12 35.77 1.74
N ALA A 87 -0.03 36.44 1.68
CA ALA A 87 -1.36 35.82 1.61
C ALA A 87 -1.51 34.94 0.36
N SER A 88 -1.12 35.44 -0.82
CA SER A 88 -1.17 34.66 -2.07
C SER A 88 -0.30 33.39 -2.01
N ARG A 89 0.90 33.46 -1.44
CA ARG A 89 1.74 32.26 -1.23
C ARG A 89 1.10 31.28 -0.25
N GLN A 90 0.42 31.77 0.78
CA GLN A 90 -0.25 30.93 1.75
C GLN A 90 -1.51 30.26 1.17
N GLU A 91 -2.25 30.97 0.34
CA GLU A 91 -3.38 30.44 -0.42
C GLU A 91 -2.93 29.34 -1.38
N GLN A 92 -1.85 29.56 -2.14
CA GLN A 92 -1.28 28.52 -3.01
C GLN A 92 -0.90 27.26 -2.22
N ARG A 93 -0.21 27.42 -1.09
CA ARG A 93 0.14 26.29 -0.21
C ARG A 93 -1.08 25.55 0.32
N ALA A 94 -2.14 26.27 0.68
CA ALA A 94 -3.38 25.66 1.13
C ALA A 94 -4.05 24.84 0.02
N SER A 95 -4.07 25.37 -1.21
CA SER A 95 -4.57 24.66 -2.39
C SER A 95 -3.75 23.40 -2.71
N ASP A 96 -2.41 23.48 -2.66
CA ASP A 96 -1.53 22.33 -2.86
C ASP A 96 -1.79 21.23 -1.82
N LEU A 97 -1.94 21.61 -0.54
CA LEU A 97 -2.28 20.68 0.54
C LEU A 97 -3.66 20.06 0.38
N GLU A 98 -4.65 20.83 -0.07
CA GLU A 98 -6.00 20.31 -0.36
C GLU A 98 -5.96 19.25 -1.47
N ASN A 99 -5.18 19.49 -2.52
CA ASN A 99 -4.97 18.52 -3.60
C ASN A 99 -4.29 17.24 -3.10
N VAL A 100 -3.27 17.36 -2.25
CA VAL A 100 -2.62 16.19 -1.62
C VAL A 100 -3.62 15.40 -0.76
N VAL A 101 -4.42 16.08 0.06
CA VAL A 101 -5.46 15.43 0.89
C VAL A 101 -6.49 14.72 0.01
N LYS A 102 -6.93 15.36 -1.08
CA LYS A 102 -7.86 14.74 -2.04
C LYS A 102 -7.29 13.46 -2.66
N ASN A 103 -6.02 13.49 -3.07
CA ASN A 103 -5.33 12.33 -3.63
C ASN A 103 -5.16 11.19 -2.60
N ILE A 104 -4.82 11.52 -1.35
CA ILE A 104 -4.72 10.54 -0.27
C ILE A 104 -6.09 9.91 -0.01
N LYS A 105 -7.17 10.71 0.07
CA LYS A 105 -8.54 10.21 0.23
C LYS A 105 -8.94 9.24 -0.89
N SER A 106 -8.69 9.60 -2.15
CA SER A 106 -8.97 8.69 -3.26
C SER A 106 -8.16 7.40 -3.18
N LYS A 107 -6.89 7.46 -2.74
CA LYS A 107 -6.06 6.26 -2.60
C LYS A 107 -6.51 5.36 -1.47
N ILE A 108 -6.96 5.93 -0.35
CA ILE A 108 -7.55 5.18 0.77
C ILE A 108 -8.81 4.45 0.28
N CYS A 109 -9.76 5.15 -0.35
CA CYS A 109 -10.97 4.51 -0.87
C CYS A 109 -10.66 3.39 -1.87
N GLN A 110 -9.71 3.61 -2.78
CA GLN A 110 -9.27 2.56 -3.71
C GLN A 110 -8.74 1.32 -2.97
N LEU A 111 -7.88 1.51 -1.96
CA LEU A 111 -7.31 0.39 -1.20
C LEU A 111 -8.36 -0.33 -0.35
N GLU A 112 -9.33 0.39 0.19
CA GLU A 112 -10.49 -0.17 0.89
C GLU A 112 -11.33 -1.04 -0.06
N ASP A 113 -11.67 -0.53 -1.25
CA ASP A 113 -12.44 -1.25 -2.27
C ASP A 113 -11.71 -2.51 -2.77
N GLU A 114 -10.40 -2.39 -3.03
CA GLU A 114 -9.55 -3.53 -3.40
C GLU A 114 -9.50 -4.59 -2.29
N THR A 115 -9.49 -4.16 -1.03
CA THR A 115 -9.49 -5.08 0.12
C THR A 115 -10.84 -5.76 0.29
N ILE A 116 -11.95 -5.02 0.19
CA ILE A 116 -13.30 -5.58 0.21
C ILE A 116 -13.46 -6.61 -0.90
N THR A 117 -13.02 -6.29 -2.12
CA THR A 117 -13.10 -7.18 -3.28
C THR A 117 -12.31 -8.48 -3.04
N ARG A 118 -11.07 -8.38 -2.53
CA ARG A 118 -10.24 -9.55 -2.21
C ARG A 118 -10.88 -10.42 -1.12
N VAL A 119 -11.40 -9.82 -0.06
CA VAL A 119 -12.08 -10.57 1.02
C VAL A 119 -13.33 -11.27 0.48
N CYS A 120 -14.13 -10.60 -0.35
CA CYS A 120 -15.29 -11.23 -1.00
C CYS A 120 -14.90 -12.42 -1.88
N GLN A 121 -13.83 -12.29 -2.67
CA GLN A 121 -13.31 -13.39 -3.50
C GLN A 121 -12.83 -14.56 -2.65
N GLN A 122 -12.03 -14.30 -1.61
CA GLN A 122 -11.54 -15.33 -0.69
C GLN A 122 -12.69 -16.03 0.04
N GLN A 123 -13.70 -15.27 0.49
CA GLN A 123 -14.88 -15.84 1.14
C GLN A 123 -15.63 -16.79 0.21
N ASN A 124 -15.75 -16.45 -1.07
CA ASN A 124 -16.38 -17.33 -2.06
C ASN A 124 -15.55 -18.59 -2.30
N GLN A 125 -14.22 -18.48 -2.41
CA GLN A 125 -13.34 -19.65 -2.53
C GLN A 125 -13.46 -20.58 -1.32
N VAL A 126 -13.48 -20.04 -0.10
CA VAL A 126 -13.66 -20.84 1.12
C VAL A 126 -15.02 -21.56 1.12
N LYS A 127 -16.09 -20.88 0.69
CA LYS A 127 -17.42 -21.51 0.57
C LYS A 127 -17.43 -22.67 -0.41
N GLU A 128 -16.77 -22.54 -1.57
CA GLU A 128 -16.69 -23.64 -2.53
C GLU A 128 -15.87 -24.81 -1.99
N LEU A 129 -14.72 -24.54 -1.36
CA LEU A 129 -13.91 -25.58 -0.70
C LEU A 129 -14.67 -26.32 0.41
N GLN A 130 -15.52 -25.61 1.17
CA GLN A 130 -16.38 -26.23 2.18
C GLN A 130 -17.41 -27.18 1.55
N LYS A 131 -18.00 -26.83 0.41
CA LYS A 131 -18.90 -27.73 -0.33
C LYS A 131 -18.16 -28.95 -0.84
N ASP A 132 -16.97 -28.77 -1.43
CA ASP A 132 -16.14 -29.88 -1.92
C ASP A 132 -15.72 -30.82 -0.80
N GLN A 133 -15.41 -30.29 0.38
CA GLN A 133 -15.12 -31.07 1.58
C GLN A 133 -16.33 -31.92 1.99
N GLN A 134 -17.53 -31.35 2.03
CA GLN A 134 -18.76 -32.08 2.37
C GLN A 134 -19.05 -33.21 1.37
N ILE A 135 -18.92 -32.92 0.06
CA ILE A 135 -19.12 -33.92 -1.00
C ILE A 135 -18.09 -35.05 -0.87
N SER A 136 -16.83 -34.71 -0.63
CA SER A 136 -15.75 -35.70 -0.45
C SER A 136 -15.97 -36.56 0.80
N GLN A 137 -16.43 -35.95 1.90
CA GLN A 137 -16.75 -36.65 3.13
C GLN A 137 -17.91 -37.64 2.95
N ALA A 138 -18.99 -37.22 2.26
CA ALA A 138 -20.10 -38.10 1.95
C ALA A 138 -19.68 -39.30 1.08
N LYS A 139 -18.83 -39.06 0.06
CA LYS A 139 -18.28 -40.15 -0.77
C LYS A 139 -17.42 -41.12 0.04
N TYR A 140 -16.60 -40.61 0.96
CA TYR A 140 -15.78 -41.45 1.84
C TYR A 140 -16.64 -42.36 2.72
N GLN A 141 -17.69 -41.81 3.35
CA GLN A 141 -18.63 -42.59 4.15
C GLN A 141 -19.32 -43.69 3.33
N GLN A 142 -19.79 -43.35 2.12
CA GLN A 142 -20.40 -44.32 1.23
C GLN A 142 -19.45 -45.46 0.83
N GLN A 143 -18.17 -45.14 0.58
CA GLN A 143 -17.16 -46.17 0.28
C GLN A 143 -16.86 -47.05 1.50
N GLN A 144 -16.86 -46.48 2.70
CA GLN A 144 -16.66 -47.22 3.94
C GLN A 144 -17.80 -48.22 4.20
N GLU A 145 -19.05 -47.84 3.94
CA GLU A 145 -20.20 -48.73 4.03
C GLU A 145 -20.10 -49.88 3.03
N LYS A 146 -19.80 -49.59 1.76
CA LYS A 146 -19.58 -50.63 0.73
C LYS A 146 -18.46 -51.60 1.10
N LEU A 147 -17.38 -51.11 1.70
CA LEU A 147 -16.29 -51.98 2.16
C LEU A 147 -16.78 -52.93 3.24
N ARG A 148 -17.54 -52.44 4.22
CA ARG A 148 -18.14 -53.28 5.28
C ARG A 148 -19.07 -54.35 4.70
N GLU A 149 -19.95 -53.99 3.76
CA GLU A 149 -20.85 -54.94 3.09
C GLU A 149 -20.07 -56.05 2.34
N GLN A 150 -18.95 -55.68 1.70
CA GLN A 150 -18.06 -56.63 1.03
C GLN A 150 -17.38 -57.56 2.04
N GLU A 151 -16.87 -57.03 3.16
CA GLU A 151 -16.27 -57.84 4.24
C GLU A 151 -17.28 -58.85 4.82
N GLU A 152 -18.52 -58.43 5.06
CA GLU A 152 -19.60 -59.31 5.53
C GLU A 152 -19.94 -60.40 4.50
N THR A 153 -19.96 -60.05 3.22
CA THR A 153 -20.21 -60.99 2.12
C THR A 153 -19.08 -62.01 2.00
N ILE A 154 -17.82 -61.57 2.10
CA ILE A 154 -16.65 -62.45 2.09
C ILE A 154 -16.72 -63.41 3.29
N ALA A 155 -17.02 -62.91 4.50
CA ALA A 155 -17.15 -63.74 5.69
C ALA A 155 -18.30 -64.76 5.59
N ARG A 156 -19.41 -64.41 4.91
CA ARG A 156 -20.50 -65.36 4.61
C ARG A 156 -20.03 -66.45 3.65
N LEU A 157 -19.43 -66.07 2.52
CA LEU A 157 -18.96 -67.01 1.50
C LEU A 157 -17.87 -67.95 2.03
N GLN A 158 -16.95 -67.45 2.86
CA GLN A 158 -15.94 -68.28 3.53
C GLN A 158 -16.57 -69.35 4.43
N ARG A 159 -17.63 -69.01 5.17
CA ARG A 159 -18.38 -69.97 5.99
C ARG A 159 -19.09 -71.03 5.15
N GLU A 160 -19.69 -70.64 4.03
CA GLU A 160 -20.33 -71.57 3.09
C GLU A 160 -19.32 -72.50 2.42
N LEU A 161 -18.19 -71.97 1.95
CA LEU A 161 -17.09 -72.76 1.39
C LEU A 161 -16.55 -73.79 2.38
N HIS A 162 -16.38 -73.41 3.65
CA HIS A 162 -15.95 -74.34 4.68
C HIS A 162 -16.95 -75.48 4.90
N LYS A 163 -18.25 -75.16 5.00
CA LYS A 163 -19.32 -76.17 5.13
C LYS A 163 -19.34 -77.13 3.95
N ALA A 164 -19.34 -76.59 2.72
CA ALA A 164 -19.31 -77.39 1.50
C ALA A 164 -18.05 -78.28 1.41
N GLY A 165 -16.89 -77.75 1.82
CA GLY A 165 -15.64 -78.51 1.89
C GLY A 165 -15.72 -79.69 2.87
N VAL A 166 -16.31 -79.50 4.05
CA VAL A 166 -16.53 -80.57 5.04
C VAL A 166 -17.53 -81.62 4.52
N GLU A 167 -18.62 -81.20 3.88
CA GLU A 167 -19.61 -82.10 3.27
C GLU A 167 -19.01 -82.93 2.13
N GLU A 168 -18.22 -82.31 1.24
CA GLU A 168 -17.56 -83.02 0.15
C GLU A 168 -16.51 -84.01 0.68
N GLN A 169 -15.72 -83.64 1.70
CA GLN A 169 -14.82 -84.57 2.37
C GLN A 169 -15.55 -85.79 2.95
N ARG A 170 -16.72 -85.58 3.57
CA ARG A 170 -17.55 -86.69 4.08
C ARG A 170 -18.08 -87.57 2.95
N ARG A 171 -18.50 -86.98 1.84
CA ARG A 171 -18.97 -87.72 0.64
C ARG A 171 -17.86 -88.57 0.05
N VAL A 172 -16.68 -88.00 -0.15
CA VAL A 172 -15.48 -88.70 -0.65
C VAL A 172 -15.05 -89.81 0.31
N ALA A 173 -15.02 -89.56 1.62
CA ALA A 173 -14.69 -90.58 2.61
C ALA A 173 -15.66 -91.77 2.57
N THR A 174 -16.96 -91.49 2.40
CA THR A 174 -18.00 -92.52 2.26
C THR A 174 -17.83 -93.32 0.97
N GLN A 175 -17.61 -92.65 -0.16
CA GLN A 175 -17.35 -93.31 -1.44
C GLN A 175 -16.07 -94.17 -1.39
N ASN A 176 -14.97 -93.66 -0.84
CA ASN A 176 -13.73 -94.41 -0.67
C ASN A 176 -13.93 -95.65 0.22
N LYS A 177 -14.69 -95.51 1.32
CA LYS A 177 -15.03 -96.64 2.19
C LYS A 177 -15.81 -97.73 1.42
N MET A 178 -16.82 -97.34 0.62
CA MET A 178 -17.57 -98.27 -0.21
C MET A 178 -16.70 -98.91 -1.30
N PHE A 179 -15.87 -98.13 -1.97
CA PHE A 179 -14.92 -98.63 -2.98
C PHE A 179 -13.96 -99.66 -2.39
N CYS A 180 -13.36 -99.38 -1.22
CA CYS A 180 -12.52 -100.34 -0.53
C CYS A 180 -13.27 -101.63 -0.14
N GLN A 181 -14.54 -101.55 0.28
CA GLN A 181 -15.36 -102.74 0.56
C GLN A 181 -15.64 -103.55 -0.71
N PHE A 182 -15.85 -102.88 -1.85
CA PHE A 182 -16.03 -103.52 -3.15
C PHE A 182 -14.75 -104.23 -3.61
N CYS A 183 -13.59 -103.55 -3.57
CA CYS A 183 -12.29 -104.15 -3.91
C CYS A 183 -11.94 -105.35 -3.02
N LYS A 184 -12.38 -105.38 -1.76
CA LYS A 184 -12.19 -106.54 -0.85
C LYS A 184 -13.03 -107.77 -1.23
N ARG A 185 -14.13 -107.59 -1.98
CA ARG A 185 -15.03 -108.66 -2.46
C ARG A 185 -14.76 -109.10 -3.90
N ALA A 186 -13.93 -108.36 -4.65
CA ALA A 186 -13.57 -108.72 -6.02
C ALA A 186 -12.53 -109.85 -6.04
N PRO A 187 -12.64 -110.85 -6.94
CA PRO A 187 -11.62 -111.88 -7.09
C PRO A 187 -10.31 -111.26 -7.58
N LYS A 188 -9.24 -111.40 -6.80
CA LYS A 188 -7.90 -110.88 -7.14
C LYS A 188 -7.36 -111.64 -8.36
N SER A 189 -7.49 -111.05 -9.55
CA SER A 189 -6.87 -111.58 -10.77
C SER A 189 -5.46 -111.01 -10.97
N LEU A 190 -4.63 -111.70 -11.76
CA LEU A 190 -3.25 -111.29 -12.07
C LEU A 190 -3.13 -109.88 -12.71
N LEU A 191 -4.24 -109.31 -13.20
CA LEU A 191 -4.30 -107.94 -13.72
C LEU A 191 -4.20 -106.86 -12.61
N ASP A 192 -4.58 -107.20 -11.37
CA ASP A 192 -4.64 -106.25 -10.24
C ASP A 192 -3.23 -105.85 -9.75
N GLN A 193 -2.23 -106.71 -9.97
CA GLN A 193 -0.82 -106.42 -9.70
C GLN A 193 -0.23 -105.38 -10.68
N HIS A 194 -0.77 -105.27 -11.90
CA HIS A 194 -0.40 -104.23 -12.85
C HIS A 194 -1.07 -102.88 -12.52
N PHE A 195 -2.31 -102.90 -12.02
CA PHE A 195 -3.03 -101.67 -11.62
C PHE A 195 -2.38 -100.94 -10.45
N SER A 196 -1.79 -101.66 -9.49
CA SER A 196 -1.06 -101.05 -8.37
C SER A 196 0.16 -100.24 -8.86
N LYS A 197 0.89 -100.73 -9.87
CA LYS A 197 2.00 -100.00 -10.49
C LYS A 197 1.53 -98.76 -11.25
N VAL A 198 0.38 -98.84 -11.92
CA VAL A 198 -0.21 -97.70 -12.64
C VAL A 198 -0.72 -96.62 -11.67
N GLN A 199 -1.34 -96.99 -10.55
CA GLN A 199 -1.74 -96.03 -9.52
C GLN A 199 -0.54 -95.32 -8.89
N GLN A 200 0.56 -96.04 -8.65
CA GLN A 200 1.80 -95.44 -8.14
C GLN A 200 2.41 -94.46 -9.15
N PHE A 201 2.37 -94.79 -10.45
CA PHE A 201 2.80 -93.92 -11.54
C PHE A 201 1.92 -92.66 -11.71
N ILE A 202 0.60 -92.78 -11.55
CA ILE A 202 -0.33 -91.63 -11.60
C ILE A 202 -0.13 -90.71 -10.38
N PHE A 203 0.11 -91.28 -9.20
CA PHE A 203 0.38 -90.50 -7.99
C PHE A 203 1.70 -89.70 -8.10
N LEU A 204 2.77 -90.33 -8.62
CA LEU A 204 4.02 -89.65 -8.95
C LEU A 204 3.80 -88.52 -9.97
N ASN A 205 3.07 -88.75 -11.06
CA ASN A 205 2.78 -87.71 -12.06
C ASN A 205 1.97 -86.51 -11.52
N ARG A 206 1.08 -86.72 -10.55
CA ARG A 206 0.35 -85.60 -9.88
C ARG A 206 1.22 -84.79 -8.94
N LEU A 207 2.24 -85.40 -8.34
CA LEU A 207 3.24 -84.70 -7.54
C LEU A 207 4.15 -83.85 -8.44
N TYR A 208 4.58 -84.39 -9.60
CA TYR A 208 5.38 -83.65 -10.57
C TYR A 208 4.61 -82.51 -11.27
N LYS A 209 3.31 -82.67 -11.54
CA LYS A 209 2.49 -81.59 -12.15
C LYS A 209 2.22 -80.40 -11.22
N LYS A 210 2.30 -80.56 -9.91
CA LYS A 210 2.13 -79.45 -8.96
C LYS A 210 3.32 -78.48 -8.93
N ASP A 211 4.47 -78.86 -9.48
CA ASP A 211 5.65 -77.99 -9.60
C ASP A 211 5.64 -77.15 -10.89
N GLU A 212 4.97 -77.59 -11.97
CA GLU A 212 4.92 -76.82 -13.24
C GLU A 212 3.87 -75.70 -13.25
N ASP A 213 2.81 -75.80 -12.43
CA ASP A 213 1.76 -74.76 -12.34
C ASP A 213 2.25 -73.44 -11.70
N HIS A 214 3.48 -73.41 -11.17
CA HIS A 214 4.13 -72.18 -10.70
C HIS A 214 4.96 -71.44 -11.77
N VAL A 215 5.17 -72.00 -12.96
CA VAL A 215 6.06 -71.40 -13.99
C VAL A 215 5.30 -70.65 -15.10
N GLN A 216 3.98 -70.84 -15.24
CA GLN A 216 3.15 -70.11 -16.23
C GLN A 216 2.40 -68.90 -15.65
N ARG A 217 3.07 -68.08 -14.83
CA ARG A 217 2.57 -66.75 -14.43
C ARG A 217 3.53 -65.62 -14.77
N GLU A 218 4.36 -65.80 -15.80
CA GLU A 218 5.23 -64.75 -16.36
C GLU A 218 4.85 -64.41 -17.81
N VAL A 219 3.60 -64.01 -18.05
CA VAL A 219 3.26 -63.19 -19.23
C VAL A 219 2.26 -62.12 -18.79
N LYS A 220 2.80 -61.08 -18.16
CA LYS A 220 2.26 -59.71 -18.07
C LYS A 220 3.29 -58.83 -17.35
N ARG A 221 4.42 -58.62 -18.01
CA ARG A 221 5.34 -57.50 -17.72
C ARG A 221 5.49 -56.66 -18.98
N GLU A 222 4.37 -56.15 -19.46
CA GLU A 222 4.31 -55.07 -20.47
C GLU A 222 3.31 -54.01 -20.01
N GLU A 223 3.48 -53.51 -18.78
CA GLU A 223 2.79 -52.30 -18.30
C GLU A 223 3.76 -51.28 -17.68
N PHE A 224 5.07 -51.52 -17.71
CA PHE A 224 6.06 -50.63 -17.07
C PHE A 224 6.65 -49.54 -17.97
N LEU A 225 6.06 -49.28 -19.15
CA LEU A 225 6.53 -48.23 -20.07
C LEU A 225 5.51 -47.11 -20.33
N ASN A 226 4.55 -46.91 -19.42
CA ASN A 226 3.67 -45.73 -19.44
C ASN A 226 3.82 -44.91 -18.14
N LEU A 227 5.06 -44.54 -17.78
CA LEU A 227 5.28 -43.55 -16.71
C LEU A 227 4.72 -42.15 -17.08
N ASP A 228 4.47 -41.89 -18.36
CA ASP A 228 3.85 -40.65 -18.83
C ASP A 228 2.32 -40.61 -18.73
N ALA A 229 1.66 -41.69 -18.26
CA ALA A 229 0.21 -41.83 -18.36
C ALA A 229 -0.55 -41.96 -17.02
N SER A 230 0.04 -41.55 -15.90
CA SER A 230 -0.74 -41.32 -14.67
C SER A 230 -1.07 -39.81 -14.56
N PRO A 231 -2.35 -39.39 -14.64
CA PRO A 231 -2.76 -38.00 -14.51
C PRO A 231 -2.17 -37.29 -13.28
N ASN A 232 -1.92 -38.06 -12.22
CA ASN A 232 -1.32 -37.60 -10.97
C ASN A 232 0.16 -37.22 -11.11
N TYR A 233 0.96 -37.98 -11.86
CA TYR A 233 2.39 -37.69 -12.05
C TYR A 233 2.61 -36.46 -12.93
N ARG A 234 1.79 -36.28 -13.97
CA ARG A 234 1.80 -35.08 -14.82
C ARG A 234 1.41 -33.84 -14.02
N ALA A 235 0.39 -33.93 -13.18
CA ALA A 235 -0.02 -32.82 -12.29
C ALA A 235 1.09 -32.44 -11.31
N LEU A 236 1.80 -33.42 -10.74
CA LEU A 236 2.92 -33.18 -9.84
C LEU A 236 4.10 -32.49 -10.56
N LEU A 237 4.46 -32.94 -11.76
CA LEU A 237 5.52 -32.30 -12.56
C LEU A 237 5.15 -30.86 -12.94
N THR A 238 3.90 -30.61 -13.36
CA THR A 238 3.43 -29.24 -13.65
C THR A 238 3.43 -28.37 -12.39
N SER A 239 3.06 -28.92 -11.22
CA SER A 239 3.16 -28.24 -9.92
C SER A 239 4.60 -27.80 -9.61
N PHE A 240 5.58 -28.71 -9.74
CA PHE A 240 6.98 -28.37 -9.51
C PHE A 240 7.52 -27.34 -10.51
N GLN A 241 7.10 -27.45 -11.78
CA GLN A 241 7.48 -26.48 -12.80
C GLN A 241 6.91 -25.09 -12.50
N ASN A 242 5.66 -25.01 -12.05
CA ASN A 242 5.04 -23.76 -11.63
C ASN A 242 5.74 -23.15 -10.41
N GLN A 243 6.06 -23.96 -9.39
CA GLN A 243 6.82 -23.50 -8.22
C GLN A 243 8.20 -22.96 -8.60
N LEU A 244 8.90 -23.60 -9.54
CA LEU A 244 10.19 -23.11 -10.05
C LEU A 244 10.05 -21.75 -10.73
N VAL A 245 9.02 -21.56 -11.55
CA VAL A 245 8.74 -20.28 -12.21
C VAL A 245 8.37 -19.19 -11.20
N GLU A 246 7.48 -19.48 -10.25
CA GLU A 246 7.10 -18.53 -9.19
C GLU A 246 8.28 -18.14 -8.29
N THR A 247 9.13 -19.11 -7.93
CA THR A 247 10.31 -18.82 -7.11
C THR A 247 11.31 -17.96 -7.87
N LYS A 248 11.46 -18.19 -9.17
CA LYS A 248 12.33 -17.39 -10.03
C LYS A 248 11.83 -15.95 -10.16
N THR A 249 10.54 -15.74 -10.44
CA THR A 249 9.96 -14.39 -10.52
C THR A 249 10.02 -13.65 -9.18
N ARG A 250 9.79 -14.35 -8.06
CA ARG A 250 9.95 -13.78 -6.72
C ARG A 250 11.39 -13.35 -6.44
N ASN A 251 12.37 -14.15 -6.83
CA ASN A 251 13.79 -13.80 -6.68
C ASN A 251 14.18 -12.59 -7.53
N GLU A 252 13.68 -12.49 -8.76
CA GLU A 252 13.89 -11.33 -9.63
C GLU A 252 13.29 -10.05 -9.02
N GLN A 253 12.09 -10.13 -8.44
CA GLN A 253 11.46 -9.03 -7.71
C GLN A 253 12.29 -8.59 -6.49
N LEU A 254 12.74 -9.55 -5.66
CA LEU A 254 13.57 -9.26 -4.49
C LEU A 254 14.91 -8.64 -4.87
N LEU A 255 15.52 -9.06 -5.98
CA LEU A 255 16.73 -8.43 -6.52
C LEU A 255 16.47 -6.98 -6.92
N LEU A 256 15.36 -6.70 -7.60
CA LEU A 256 14.99 -5.34 -7.96
C LEU A 256 14.76 -4.48 -6.71
N GLU A 257 14.02 -4.98 -5.73
CA GLU A 257 13.78 -4.29 -4.47
C GLU A 257 15.10 -4.02 -3.71
N ASN A 258 15.99 -5.00 -3.63
CA ASN A 258 17.29 -4.85 -2.98
C ASN A 258 18.16 -3.78 -3.67
N THR A 259 18.18 -3.75 -5.00
CA THR A 259 18.90 -2.71 -5.75
C THR A 259 18.31 -1.32 -5.53
N ASN A 260 16.99 -1.20 -5.42
CA ASN A 260 16.32 0.06 -5.11
C ASN A 260 16.62 0.52 -3.67
N LEU A 261 16.50 -0.37 -2.69
CA LEU A 261 16.85 -0.07 -1.29
C LEU A 261 18.32 0.35 -1.14
N LYS A 262 19.23 -0.26 -1.90
CA LYS A 262 20.63 0.13 -1.92
C LYS A 262 20.82 1.56 -2.45
N LYS A 263 20.16 1.92 -3.55
CA LYS A 263 20.16 3.29 -4.09
C LYS A 263 19.58 4.29 -3.08
N ASP A 264 18.48 3.95 -2.42
CA ASP A 264 17.86 4.80 -1.40
C ASP A 264 18.79 5.02 -0.19
N LEU A 265 19.57 3.99 0.20
CA LEU A 265 20.58 4.11 1.24
C LEU A 265 21.75 5.00 0.81
N GLU A 266 22.18 4.94 -0.45
CA GLU A 266 23.25 5.79 -0.99
C GLU A 266 22.84 7.28 -1.07
N ILE A 267 21.56 7.58 -1.29
CA ILE A 267 21.04 8.96 -1.38
C ILE A 267 20.67 9.52 0.01
N ARG A 268 20.55 8.66 1.03
CA ARG A 268 20.16 9.09 2.37
C ARG A 268 21.28 9.92 3.01
N PRO A 269 20.99 11.14 3.49
CA PRO A 269 21.98 11.96 4.19
C PRO A 269 22.51 11.25 5.43
N THR A 270 23.81 11.31 5.62
CA THR A 270 24.48 10.75 6.80
C THR A 270 24.02 11.51 8.05
N ALA A 271 24.00 10.86 9.21
CA ALA A 271 23.59 11.50 10.48
C ALA A 271 24.37 12.80 10.78
N GLN A 272 25.63 12.87 10.34
CA GLN A 272 26.45 14.08 10.46
C GLN A 272 25.98 15.19 9.51
N GLU A 273 25.69 14.88 8.25
CA GLU A 273 25.15 15.82 7.27
C GLU A 273 23.79 16.36 7.70
N LEU A 274 22.92 15.49 8.22
CA LEU A 274 21.63 15.88 8.78
C LEU A 274 21.78 16.85 9.96
N ARG A 275 22.77 16.63 10.85
CA ARG A 275 23.09 17.55 11.95
C ARG A 275 23.59 18.89 11.43
N LEU A 276 24.43 18.88 10.39
CA LEU A 276 24.92 20.09 9.74
C LEU A 276 23.78 20.87 9.08
N TYR A 277 22.94 20.22 8.27
CA TYR A 277 21.77 20.85 7.66
C TYR A 277 20.81 21.41 8.71
N LYS A 278 20.55 20.67 9.79
CA LYS A 278 19.72 21.15 10.92
C LYS A 278 20.32 22.39 11.59
N HIS A 279 21.64 22.44 11.75
CA HIS A 279 22.32 23.62 12.31
C HIS A 279 22.26 24.81 11.35
N GLN A 280 22.49 24.59 10.05
CA GLN A 280 22.39 25.62 9.02
C GLN A 280 20.97 26.19 8.92
N VAL A 281 19.95 25.34 8.92
CA VAL A 281 18.55 25.76 8.95
C VAL A 281 18.26 26.63 10.19
N LYS A 282 18.68 26.20 11.38
CA LYS A 282 18.53 27.02 12.61
C LYS A 282 19.25 28.37 12.51
N LYS A 283 20.41 28.43 11.85
CA LYS A 283 21.15 29.68 11.65
C LYS A 283 20.40 30.60 10.68
N LEU A 284 19.90 30.05 9.57
CA LEU A 284 19.09 30.78 8.59
C LEU A 284 17.78 31.28 9.19
N GLU A 285 17.10 30.47 10.00
CA GLU A 285 15.89 30.87 10.74
C GLU A 285 16.16 32.02 11.70
N LYS A 286 17.30 31.99 12.42
CA LYS A 286 17.71 33.09 13.30
C LYS A 286 18.00 34.37 12.52
N THR A 287 18.70 34.26 11.38
CA THR A 287 18.96 35.42 10.51
C THR A 287 17.65 35.97 9.97
N LEU A 288 16.77 35.12 9.46
CA LEU A 288 15.46 35.52 8.93
C LEU A 288 14.61 36.23 10.00
N LYS A 289 14.57 35.72 11.23
CA LYS A 289 13.88 36.39 12.35
C LYS A 289 14.45 37.78 12.65
N LYS A 290 15.78 37.96 12.53
CA LYS A 290 16.43 39.26 12.71
C LYS A 290 16.24 40.23 11.53
N THR A 291 15.89 39.72 10.35
CA THR A 291 15.61 40.56 9.16
C THR A 291 14.13 40.93 9.04
N ILE A 292 13.26 40.25 9.80
CA ILE A 292 11.81 40.50 9.84
C ILE A 292 11.40 41.40 11.04
N GLN A 293 12.26 41.56 12.04
CA GLN A 293 12.17 42.61 13.08
C GLN A 293 12.96 43.85 12.65
#